data_AF-A0A7S0HWC8-F1
#
_entry.id   AF-A0A7S0HWC8-F1
#
_cell.length_a   1.000
_cell.length_b   1.000
_cell.length_c   1.000
_cell.angle_alpha   90.00
_cell.angle_beta   90.00
_cell.angle_gamma   90.00
#
_symmetry.space_group_name_H-M   'P 1'
#
loop_
_entity.id
_entity.type
_entity.pdbx_description
1 polymer ?
#
loop_
_entity_poly.entity_id
_entity_poly.type
_entity_poly.pdbx_seq_one_letter_code
_entity_poly.pdbx_strand_id
1 'polypeptide(L)'
;MLSWSRSIGLRTFCASATSNHESFALVKGKAASKKWLEASFPNCKVKIPPRSPPFQFDHVLFDMNHLLHCMSRDAKDAQTVCKRVFREVDYMLQKFIPLKSVVLTFDGPGPIAKIRKQIESREKKPSKMRSSGIGSIDITPGTRFMYQVRELCLMHVAHRLDAKRKFQDVSFYISCSDVAGEGELKLMEWIHTFVEKKSQDTILFIGGDSDLTIQSLALRDLPHVYLFDTNLEHANKGKQVAASHFFSLAQLKSELEMQFPHQSDLVRADLMLLIIFNGNDYLPKLKCFNLPCSFQ
;
A
#
# COMPACT_ATOMS: atom_id res chain seq x y z
N MET A 1 9.64 14.28 71.91
CA MET A 1 9.34 15.55 71.23
C MET A 1 10.50 15.86 70.29
N LEU A 2 10.21 16.34 69.08
CA LEU A 2 11.13 16.72 67.98
C LEU A 2 11.66 15.53 67.15
N SER A 3 11.71 15.53 65.82
CA SER A 3 11.14 16.37 64.77
C SER A 3 11.41 15.64 63.44
N TRP A 4 10.46 15.67 62.52
CA TRP A 4 10.61 15.12 61.16
C TRP A 4 11.62 15.92 60.31
N SER A 5 12.40 15.22 59.48
CA SER A 5 12.85 15.73 58.18
C SER A 5 13.03 14.53 57.23
N ARG A 6 12.22 14.51 56.17
CA ARG A 6 12.27 13.53 55.06
C ARG A 6 13.26 14.03 54.02
N SER A 7 14.26 13.21 53.68
CA SER A 7 14.93 13.27 52.37
C SER A 7 14.86 11.89 51.72
N ILE A 8 14.03 11.80 50.68
CA ILE A 8 13.91 10.65 49.79
C ILE A 8 15.16 10.65 48.90
N GLY A 9 16.10 9.75 49.18
CA GLY A 9 17.25 9.50 48.32
C GLY A 9 16.85 8.63 47.13
N LEU A 10 16.55 9.24 45.98
CA LEU A 10 16.49 8.54 44.70
C LEU A 10 17.91 8.02 44.38
N ARG A 11 18.09 6.69 44.32
CA ARG A 11 19.28 6.08 43.74
C ARG A 11 19.01 5.81 42.26
N THR A 12 19.61 6.62 41.38
CA THR A 12 19.65 6.35 39.94
C THR A 12 20.69 5.27 39.64
N PHE A 13 20.27 4.16 39.03
CA PHE A 13 21.16 3.13 38.50
C PHE A 13 21.59 3.54 37.08
N CYS A 14 22.88 3.83 36.89
CA CYS A 14 23.44 4.06 35.56
C CYS A 14 23.87 2.70 35.00
N ALA A 15 23.02 2.08 34.19
CA ALA A 15 23.43 0.96 33.35
C ALA A 15 24.12 1.56 32.10
N SER A 16 25.44 1.47 32.07
CA SER A 16 26.25 1.76 30.89
C SER A 16 25.95 0.72 29.80
N ALA A 17 24.99 1.04 28.92
CA ALA A 17 24.78 0.30 27.68
C ALA A 17 25.61 0.94 26.57
N THR A 18 26.82 0.43 26.38
CA THR A 18 27.53 0.56 25.11
C THR A 18 26.76 -0.25 24.06
N SER A 19 25.95 0.43 23.24
CA SER A 19 25.49 -0.13 21.97
C SER A 19 25.52 0.98 20.93
N ASN A 20 26.10 0.65 19.77
CA ASN A 20 26.31 1.54 18.65
C ASN A 20 25.00 2.24 18.27
N HIS A 21 24.88 3.54 18.60
CA HIS A 21 23.89 4.40 18.00
C HIS A 21 24.29 4.63 16.54
N GLU A 22 23.82 3.74 15.65
CA GLU A 22 23.59 4.15 14.27
C GLU A 22 22.70 5.40 14.31
N SER A 23 23.11 6.42 13.55
CA SER A 23 22.40 7.69 13.46
C SER A 23 21.05 7.44 12.79
N PHE A 24 20.00 7.17 13.57
CA PHE A 24 18.67 6.85 13.03
C PHE A 24 18.09 8.07 12.32
N ALA A 25 18.06 8.01 10.98
CA ALA A 25 17.55 9.07 10.13
C ALA A 25 16.06 9.35 10.41
N LEU A 26 15.71 10.63 10.51
CA LEU A 26 14.32 11.09 10.66
C LEU A 26 13.41 10.47 9.59
N VAL A 27 12.43 9.67 10.03
CA VAL A 27 11.34 9.14 9.20
C VAL A 27 10.51 10.33 8.68
N LYS A 28 10.54 10.59 7.37
CA LYS A 28 9.75 11.67 6.74
C LYS A 28 8.83 11.11 5.65
N GLY A 29 7.54 11.42 5.75
CA GLY A 29 6.54 11.10 4.74
C GLY A 29 6.01 9.65 4.77
N LYS A 30 5.00 9.40 3.92
CA LYS A 30 4.24 8.14 3.86
C LYS A 30 5.11 6.89 3.70
N ALA A 31 6.09 6.91 2.79
CA ALA A 31 6.97 5.77 2.53
C ALA A 31 7.84 5.40 3.73
N ALA A 32 8.33 6.40 4.47
CA ALA A 32 9.08 6.15 5.68
C ALA A 32 8.16 5.61 6.78
N SER A 33 6.93 6.09 6.86
CA SER A 33 5.94 5.65 7.85
C SER A 33 5.47 4.20 7.61
N LYS A 34 5.28 3.77 6.35
CA LYS A 34 5.04 2.35 6.02
C LYS A 34 6.20 1.46 6.47
N LYS A 35 7.44 1.84 6.14
CA LYS A 35 8.64 1.08 6.56
C LYS A 35 8.73 0.98 8.08
N TRP A 36 8.42 2.07 8.78
CA TRP A 36 8.37 2.09 10.23
C TRP A 36 7.31 1.14 10.79
N LEU A 37 6.11 1.11 10.20
CA LEU A 37 5.04 0.19 10.61
C LEU A 37 5.48 -1.27 10.42
N GLU A 38 6.04 -1.60 9.26
CA GLU A 38 6.57 -2.94 8.96
C GLU A 38 7.75 -3.34 9.85
N ALA A 39 8.56 -2.38 10.30
CA ALA A 39 9.67 -2.62 11.22
C ALA A 39 9.19 -2.82 12.67
N SER A 40 8.18 -2.05 13.08
CA SER A 40 7.60 -2.09 14.43
C SER A 40 6.77 -3.36 14.67
N PHE A 41 6.16 -3.90 13.62
CA PHE A 41 5.32 -5.10 13.68
C PHE A 41 5.86 -6.20 12.75
N PRO A 42 6.99 -6.83 13.08
CA PRO A 42 7.64 -7.79 12.19
C PRO A 42 6.84 -9.08 11.97
N ASN A 43 6.04 -9.54 12.94
CA ASN A 43 5.25 -10.78 12.75
C ASN A 43 4.05 -10.58 11.82
N CYS A 44 3.66 -9.32 11.57
CA CYS A 44 2.65 -8.99 10.55
C CYS A 44 3.15 -9.25 9.12
N LYS A 45 4.46 -9.48 8.92
CA LYS A 45 5.04 -9.85 7.62
C LYS A 45 4.98 -11.36 7.42
N VAL A 46 3.91 -11.82 6.77
CA VAL A 46 3.71 -13.23 6.43
C VAL A 46 4.54 -13.57 5.18
N LYS A 47 5.64 -14.30 5.37
CA LYS A 47 6.54 -14.68 4.26
C LYS A 47 5.83 -15.56 3.23
N ILE A 48 6.14 -15.33 1.97
CA ILE A 48 5.70 -16.12 0.82
C ILE A 48 6.92 -16.88 0.27
N PRO A 49 7.08 -18.17 0.60
CA PRO A 49 8.13 -19.00 0.02
C PRO A 49 8.10 -19.02 -1.53
N PRO A 50 9.25 -19.08 -2.23
CA PRO A 50 9.31 -19.03 -3.70
C PRO A 50 8.54 -20.12 -4.44
N ARG A 51 8.21 -21.24 -3.78
CA ARG A 51 7.47 -22.38 -4.35
C ARG A 51 6.15 -22.63 -3.62
N SER A 52 5.58 -21.57 -3.03
CA SER A 52 4.27 -21.67 -2.39
C SER A 52 3.22 -22.05 -3.44
N PRO A 53 2.24 -22.91 -3.08
CA PRO A 53 1.06 -23.08 -3.91
C PRO A 53 0.33 -21.74 -4.07
N PRO A 54 -0.55 -21.60 -5.08
CA PRO A 54 -1.41 -20.43 -5.20
C PRO A 54 -2.20 -20.19 -3.91
N PHE A 55 -2.29 -18.94 -3.49
CA PHE A 55 -3.11 -18.52 -2.37
C PHE A 55 -4.52 -18.17 -2.87
N GLN A 56 -5.53 -18.40 -2.06
CA GLN A 56 -6.91 -18.04 -2.39
C GLN A 56 -7.34 -16.83 -1.59
N PHE A 57 -8.05 -15.92 -2.24
CA PHE A 57 -8.67 -14.75 -1.63
C PHE A 57 -10.07 -14.56 -2.19
N ASP A 58 -11.02 -14.12 -1.39
CA ASP A 58 -12.36 -13.78 -1.86
C ASP A 58 -12.30 -12.58 -2.81
N HIS A 59 -11.52 -11.57 -2.45
CA HIS A 59 -11.40 -10.33 -3.21
C HIS A 59 -9.93 -9.99 -3.48
N VAL A 60 -9.59 -9.80 -4.75
CA VAL A 60 -8.24 -9.36 -5.18
C VAL A 60 -8.31 -7.97 -5.82
N LEU A 61 -7.72 -6.99 -5.17
CA LEU A 61 -7.84 -5.56 -5.45
C LEU A 61 -6.50 -5.01 -5.96
N PHE A 62 -6.49 -4.39 -7.14
CA PHE A 62 -5.28 -3.88 -7.79
C PHE A 62 -5.31 -2.35 -7.89
N ASP A 63 -4.26 -1.73 -7.34
CA ASP A 63 -3.87 -0.36 -7.73
C ASP A 63 -3.08 -0.43 -9.04
N MET A 64 -3.78 -0.14 -10.13
CA MET A 64 -3.21 -0.22 -11.48
C MET A 64 -2.22 0.91 -11.77
N ASN A 65 -2.32 2.05 -11.08
CA ASN A 65 -1.40 3.16 -11.30
C ASN A 65 0.01 2.83 -10.82
N HIS A 66 0.13 2.15 -9.68
CA HIS A 66 1.41 1.61 -9.24
C HIS A 66 2.02 0.68 -10.31
N LEU A 67 1.24 -0.25 -10.86
CA LEU A 67 1.70 -1.16 -11.90
C LEU A 67 2.11 -0.43 -13.18
N LEU A 68 1.32 0.57 -13.63
CA LEU A 68 1.65 1.40 -14.79
C LEU A 68 2.99 2.13 -14.60
N HIS A 69 3.23 2.70 -13.43
CA HIS A 69 4.50 3.37 -13.12
C HIS A 69 5.69 2.40 -13.11
N CYS A 70 5.50 1.19 -12.62
CA CYS A 70 6.54 0.15 -12.63
C CYS A 70 6.83 -0.35 -14.06
N MET A 71 5.79 -0.59 -14.86
CA MET A 71 5.90 -1.23 -16.18
C MET A 71 6.20 -0.26 -17.33
N SER A 72 5.97 1.04 -17.13
CA SER A 72 6.32 2.10 -18.08
C SER A 72 7.83 2.36 -18.15
N ARG A 73 8.60 1.92 -17.15
CA ARG A 73 10.06 2.04 -17.16
C ARG A 73 10.63 1.37 -18.42
N ASP A 74 11.35 2.18 -19.19
CA ASP A 74 12.04 1.77 -20.43
C ASP A 74 11.12 1.17 -21.50
N ALA A 75 9.83 1.48 -21.44
CA ALA A 75 8.88 1.13 -22.48
C ALA A 75 8.88 2.18 -23.60
N LYS A 76 8.85 1.71 -24.85
CA LYS A 76 8.91 2.55 -26.04
C LYS A 76 7.53 3.11 -26.44
N ASP A 77 6.47 2.35 -26.19
CA ASP A 77 5.12 2.63 -26.64
C ASP A 77 4.06 2.12 -25.65
N ALA A 78 2.83 2.59 -25.81
CA ALA A 78 1.71 2.28 -24.92
C ALA A 78 1.33 0.79 -24.92
N GLN A 79 1.39 0.13 -26.08
CA GLN A 79 1.01 -1.27 -26.23
C GLN A 79 1.98 -2.17 -25.47
N THR A 80 3.28 -1.85 -25.50
CA THR A 80 4.31 -2.53 -24.71
C THR A 80 4.04 -2.39 -23.22
N VAL A 81 3.68 -1.20 -22.74
CA VAL A 81 3.32 -0.99 -21.32
C VAL A 81 2.10 -1.84 -20.96
N CYS A 82 1.03 -1.76 -21.75
CA CYS A 82 -0.21 -2.49 -21.48
C CYS A 82 0.03 -4.01 -21.46
N LYS A 83 0.78 -4.56 -22.43
CA LYS A 83 1.16 -5.98 -22.45
C LYS A 83 1.92 -6.39 -21.18
N ARG A 84 2.85 -5.56 -20.70
CA ARG A 84 3.60 -5.83 -19.46
C ARG A 84 2.70 -5.79 -18.23
N VAL A 85 1.85 -4.77 -18.11
CA VAL A 85 0.89 -4.63 -17.01
C VAL A 85 -0.08 -5.80 -16.96
N PHE A 86 -0.68 -6.18 -18.09
CA PHE A 86 -1.65 -7.27 -18.10
C PHE A 86 -1.03 -8.65 -17.90
N ARG A 87 0.21 -8.86 -18.38
CA ARG A 87 0.97 -10.06 -18.02
C ARG A 87 1.25 -10.12 -16.52
N GLU A 88 1.53 -8.99 -15.89
CA GLU A 88 1.72 -8.92 -14.44
C GLU A 88 0.41 -9.22 -13.70
N VAL A 89 -0.71 -8.63 -14.11
CA VAL A 89 -2.03 -8.94 -13.53
C VAL A 89 -2.35 -10.43 -13.69
N ASP A 90 -2.11 -11.01 -14.88
CA ASP A 90 -2.34 -12.44 -15.12
C ASP A 90 -1.44 -13.34 -14.26
N TYR A 91 -0.19 -12.93 -14.03
CA TYR A 91 0.74 -13.64 -13.13
C TYR A 91 0.25 -13.55 -11.68
N MET A 92 -0.18 -12.38 -11.23
CA MET A 92 -0.76 -12.19 -9.89
C MET A 92 -2.04 -13.01 -9.71
N LEU A 93 -2.94 -13.07 -10.71
CA LEU A 93 -4.17 -13.88 -10.66
C LEU A 93 -3.92 -15.40 -10.79
N GLN A 94 -2.71 -15.81 -11.15
CA GLN A 94 -2.27 -17.21 -11.05
C GLN A 94 -1.77 -17.52 -9.64
N LYS A 95 -1.05 -16.58 -9.02
CA LYS A 95 -0.48 -16.70 -7.68
C LYS A 95 -1.51 -16.48 -6.56
N PHE A 96 -2.47 -15.59 -6.79
CA PHE A 96 -3.52 -15.16 -5.88
C PHE A 96 -4.86 -15.35 -6.59
N ILE A 97 -5.52 -16.47 -6.31
CA ILE A 97 -6.74 -16.90 -6.98
C ILE A 97 -7.93 -16.18 -6.34
N PRO A 98 -8.66 -15.33 -7.08
CA PRO A 98 -9.89 -14.72 -6.60
C PRO A 98 -11.02 -15.76 -6.57
N LEU A 99 -11.82 -15.74 -5.51
CA LEU A 99 -13.01 -16.59 -5.38
C LEU A 99 -14.32 -15.85 -5.66
N LYS A 100 -14.38 -14.54 -5.37
CA LYS A 100 -15.59 -13.71 -5.56
C LYS A 100 -15.38 -12.54 -6.48
N SER A 101 -14.32 -11.74 -6.30
CA SER A 101 -14.11 -10.57 -7.15
C SER A 101 -12.65 -10.22 -7.45
N VAL A 102 -12.49 -9.55 -8.59
CA VAL A 102 -11.28 -8.83 -8.98
C VAL A 102 -11.64 -7.36 -9.19
N VAL A 103 -10.88 -6.46 -8.59
CA VAL A 103 -11.12 -5.00 -8.69
C VAL A 103 -9.87 -4.34 -9.26
N LEU A 104 -10.02 -3.61 -10.35
CA LEU A 104 -8.93 -2.89 -11.03
C LEU A 104 -9.22 -1.39 -10.99
N THR A 105 -8.40 -0.61 -10.29
CA THR A 105 -8.60 0.85 -10.19
C THR A 105 -7.42 1.62 -10.76
N PHE A 106 -7.72 2.64 -11.56
CA PHE A 106 -6.78 3.64 -12.04
C PHE A 106 -7.06 4.98 -11.35
N ASP A 107 -6.05 5.83 -11.16
CA ASP A 107 -6.33 7.21 -10.74
C ASP A 107 -7.12 7.90 -11.84
N GLY A 108 -8.19 8.57 -11.43
CA GLY A 108 -8.86 9.59 -12.22
C GLY A 108 -8.56 10.99 -11.70
N PRO A 109 -9.34 11.99 -12.10
CA PRO A 109 -9.22 13.35 -11.58
C PRO A 109 -9.26 13.36 -10.05
N GLY A 110 -8.14 13.73 -9.43
CA GLY A 110 -7.99 13.79 -7.97
C GLY A 110 -8.54 15.08 -7.36
N PRO A 111 -8.71 15.14 -6.03
CA PRO A 111 -9.15 16.32 -5.32
C PRO A 111 -8.11 17.46 -5.40
N ILE A 112 -8.59 18.71 -5.32
CA ILE A 112 -7.76 19.93 -5.40
C ILE A 112 -6.58 19.90 -4.40
N ALA A 113 -6.81 19.35 -3.21
CA ALA A 113 -5.80 19.23 -2.17
C ALA A 113 -4.55 18.42 -2.61
N LYS A 114 -4.71 17.40 -3.46
CA LYS A 114 -3.60 16.58 -3.97
C LYS A 114 -2.92 17.19 -5.19
N ILE A 115 -3.65 17.95 -6.01
CA ILE A 115 -3.16 18.51 -7.29
C ILE A 115 -1.89 19.34 -7.10
N ARG A 116 -1.83 20.21 -6.09
CA ARG A 116 -0.65 21.06 -5.83
C ARG A 116 0.62 20.23 -5.63
N LYS A 117 0.54 19.18 -4.81
CA LYS A 117 1.68 18.30 -4.53
C LYS A 117 2.10 17.50 -5.76
N GLN A 118 1.13 17.07 -6.59
CA GLN A 118 1.43 16.42 -7.86
C GLN A 118 2.18 17.36 -8.81
N ILE A 119 1.77 18.62 -8.92
CA ILE A 119 2.47 19.64 -9.71
C ILE A 119 3.90 19.83 -9.19
N GLU A 120 4.08 20.10 -7.89
CA GLU A 120 5.41 20.28 -7.29
C GLU A 120 6.32 19.05 -7.50
N SER A 121 5.78 17.84 -7.37
CA SER A 121 6.53 16.59 -7.55
C SER A 121 7.01 16.43 -9.01
N ARG A 122 6.19 16.88 -9.97
CA ARG A 122 6.50 16.85 -11.41
C ARG A 122 7.49 17.94 -11.79
N GLU A 123 7.40 19.14 -11.23
CA GLU A 123 8.37 20.21 -11.44
C GLU A 123 9.75 19.87 -10.88
N LYS A 124 9.81 19.26 -9.69
CA LYS A 124 11.07 18.81 -9.05
C LYS A 124 11.75 17.66 -9.80
N LYS A 125 11.02 16.96 -10.68
CA LYS A 125 11.55 15.94 -11.58
C LYS A 125 11.46 16.48 -13.00
N PRO A 126 12.34 17.41 -13.42
CA PRO A 126 12.39 17.81 -14.82
C PRO A 126 12.52 16.51 -15.60
N SER A 127 11.50 16.19 -16.38
CA SER A 127 11.53 15.00 -17.22
C SER A 127 12.81 15.17 -18.03
N LYS A 128 13.83 14.35 -17.77
CA LYS A 128 14.88 14.14 -18.78
C LYS A 128 14.07 13.81 -20.00
N MET A 129 14.03 14.73 -20.96
CA MET A 129 13.15 14.65 -22.12
C MET A 129 13.54 13.35 -22.81
N ARG A 130 12.84 12.26 -22.50
CA ARG A 130 13.16 10.96 -23.07
C ARG A 130 12.72 11.13 -24.51
N SER A 131 13.68 11.25 -25.41
CA SER A 131 13.45 11.42 -26.85
C SER A 131 12.58 10.29 -27.43
N SER A 132 12.41 9.20 -26.69
CA SER A 132 11.43 8.14 -26.94
C SER A 132 11.01 7.47 -25.62
N GLY A 133 9.70 7.29 -25.40
CA GLY A 133 9.13 6.48 -24.33
C GLY A 133 7.97 7.13 -23.54
N ILE A 134 7.23 6.31 -22.78
CA ILE A 134 6.15 6.77 -21.90
C ILE A 134 6.75 7.35 -20.62
N GLY A 135 6.52 8.64 -20.38
CA GLY A 135 6.95 9.37 -19.20
C GLY A 135 5.95 9.30 -18.05
N SER A 136 6.38 9.75 -16.85
CA SER A 136 5.49 9.81 -15.69
C SER A 136 4.32 10.78 -15.87
N ILE A 137 4.45 11.77 -16.76
CA ILE A 137 3.38 12.74 -17.05
C ILE A 137 2.27 12.12 -17.90
N ASP A 138 2.62 11.16 -18.77
CA ASP A 138 1.67 10.44 -19.61
C ASP A 138 0.72 9.60 -18.75
N ILE A 139 1.16 9.16 -17.56
CA ILE A 139 0.35 8.48 -16.55
C ILE A 139 -0.42 9.52 -15.72
N THR A 140 -1.30 10.26 -16.41
CA THR A 140 -2.24 11.22 -15.81
C THR A 140 -3.59 11.06 -16.48
N PRO A 141 -4.70 11.12 -15.73
CA PRO A 141 -6.04 11.21 -16.32
C PRO A 141 -6.13 12.27 -17.43
N GLY A 142 -6.85 11.96 -18.50
CA GLY A 142 -7.04 12.86 -19.64
C GLY A 142 -5.94 12.85 -20.70
N THR A 143 -4.84 12.13 -20.50
CA THR A 143 -3.82 11.95 -21.56
C THR A 143 -4.27 10.92 -22.60
N ARG A 144 -3.75 11.04 -23.82
CA ARG A 144 -3.97 10.04 -24.88
C ARG A 144 -3.51 8.64 -24.45
N PHE A 145 -2.42 8.57 -23.69
CA PHE A 145 -1.91 7.30 -23.16
C PHE A 145 -2.92 6.63 -22.22
N MET A 146 -3.48 7.36 -21.25
CA MET A 146 -4.45 6.79 -20.31
C MET A 146 -5.77 6.38 -20.99
N TYR A 147 -6.18 7.08 -22.06
CA TYR A 147 -7.30 6.64 -22.89
C TYR A 147 -7.02 5.29 -23.58
N GLN A 148 -5.81 5.10 -24.13
CA GLN A 148 -5.42 3.82 -24.73
C GLN A 148 -5.34 2.70 -23.69
N VAL A 149 -4.82 2.98 -22.49
CA VAL A 149 -4.77 2.01 -21.40
C VAL A 149 -6.17 1.54 -21.01
N ARG A 150 -7.15 2.45 -20.93
CA ARG A 150 -8.56 2.13 -20.67
C ARG A 150 -9.10 1.12 -21.67
N GLU A 151 -9.03 1.43 -22.97
CA GLU A 151 -9.54 0.56 -24.03
C GLU A 151 -8.89 -0.82 -23.99
N LEU A 152 -7.56 -0.87 -23.88
CA LEU A 152 -6.82 -2.13 -23.83
C LEU A 152 -7.11 -2.93 -22.56
N CYS A 153 -7.40 -2.27 -21.43
CA CYS A 153 -7.77 -2.93 -20.19
C CYS A 153 -9.15 -3.58 -20.26
N LEU A 154 -10.14 -2.86 -20.80
CA LEU A 154 -11.49 -3.39 -21.01
C LEU A 154 -11.44 -4.61 -21.95
N MET A 155 -10.69 -4.52 -23.05
CA MET A 155 -10.51 -5.63 -23.99
C MET A 155 -9.79 -6.82 -23.34
N HIS A 156 -8.76 -6.58 -22.52
CA HIS A 156 -8.04 -7.65 -21.81
C HIS A 156 -8.97 -8.40 -20.85
N VAL A 157 -9.76 -7.68 -20.05
CA VAL A 157 -10.70 -8.30 -19.11
C VAL A 157 -11.80 -9.07 -19.84
N ALA A 158 -12.41 -8.48 -20.88
CA ALA A 158 -13.42 -9.16 -21.70
C ALA A 158 -12.88 -10.48 -22.29
N HIS A 159 -11.67 -10.46 -22.86
CA HIS A 159 -11.03 -11.67 -23.38
C HIS A 159 -10.77 -12.72 -22.29
N ARG A 160 -10.47 -12.31 -21.05
CA ARG A 160 -10.24 -13.24 -19.93
C ARG A 160 -11.52 -13.88 -19.41
N LEU A 161 -12.62 -13.15 -19.41
CA LEU A 161 -13.94 -13.67 -19.06
C LEU A 161 -14.43 -14.70 -20.09
N ASP A 162 -14.16 -14.47 -21.37
CA ASP A 162 -14.56 -15.38 -22.46
C ASP A 162 -13.67 -16.64 -22.53
N ALA A 163 -12.35 -16.47 -22.39
CA ALA A 163 -11.39 -17.54 -22.65
C ALA A 163 -11.20 -18.56 -21.51
N LYS A 164 -11.69 -18.30 -20.28
CA LYS A 164 -11.32 -19.11 -19.11
C LYS A 164 -12.51 -19.45 -18.22
N ARG A 165 -12.80 -20.77 -18.09
CA ARG A 165 -13.72 -21.30 -17.08
C ARG A 165 -13.34 -20.91 -15.64
N LYS A 166 -12.06 -20.60 -15.38
CA LYS A 166 -11.52 -20.24 -14.06
C LYS A 166 -12.22 -19.03 -13.43
N PHE A 167 -12.78 -18.12 -14.22
CA PHE A 167 -13.39 -16.87 -13.72
C PHE A 167 -14.90 -16.82 -13.89
N GLN A 168 -15.57 -17.97 -14.13
CA GLN A 168 -17.02 -18.00 -14.37
C GLN A 168 -17.83 -17.43 -13.20
N ASP A 169 -17.39 -17.70 -11.97
CA ASP A 169 -18.07 -17.26 -10.75
C ASP A 169 -17.41 -16.01 -10.11
N VAL A 170 -16.49 -15.35 -10.82
CA VAL A 170 -15.73 -14.20 -10.31
C VAL A 170 -16.21 -12.92 -10.98
N SER A 171 -16.64 -11.94 -10.16
CA SER A 171 -17.05 -10.63 -10.63
C SER A 171 -15.86 -9.70 -10.86
N PHE A 172 -15.76 -9.10 -12.04
CA PHE A 172 -14.72 -8.11 -12.36
C PHE A 172 -15.28 -6.69 -12.26
N TYR A 173 -14.60 -5.84 -11.48
CA TYR A 173 -14.91 -4.42 -11.33
C TYR A 173 -13.74 -3.60 -11.86
N ILE A 174 -14.03 -2.57 -12.66
CA ILE A 174 -13.01 -1.72 -13.26
C ILE A 174 -13.41 -0.26 -13.05
N SER A 175 -12.56 0.51 -12.38
CA SER A 175 -12.69 1.97 -12.27
C SER A 175 -11.56 2.64 -13.03
N CYS A 176 -11.86 3.06 -14.26
CA CYS A 176 -10.91 3.66 -15.19
C CYS A 176 -10.57 5.12 -14.83
N SER A 177 -9.64 5.70 -15.59
CA SER A 177 -9.10 7.05 -15.36
C SER A 177 -10.06 8.19 -15.71
N ASP A 178 -11.18 7.89 -16.37
CA ASP A 178 -12.31 8.79 -16.63
C ASP A 178 -13.24 8.95 -15.42
N VAL A 179 -13.19 8.01 -14.47
CA VAL A 179 -13.94 8.10 -13.20
C VAL A 179 -13.15 8.94 -12.20
N ALA A 180 -13.75 9.96 -11.60
CA ALA A 180 -13.08 10.81 -10.60
C ALA A 180 -12.61 10.02 -9.37
N GLY A 181 -11.56 10.52 -8.70
CA GLY A 181 -11.00 9.92 -7.48
C GLY A 181 -9.68 9.18 -7.71
N GLU A 182 -8.95 8.99 -6.62
CA GLU A 182 -7.66 8.28 -6.59
C GLU A 182 -7.89 6.77 -6.53
N GLY A 183 -7.02 5.98 -7.16
CA GLY A 183 -7.15 4.53 -7.28
C GLY A 183 -7.29 3.85 -5.92
N GLU A 184 -6.40 4.18 -4.99
CA GLU A 184 -6.45 3.68 -3.61
C GLU A 184 -7.76 4.00 -2.87
N LEU A 185 -8.28 5.22 -3.05
CA LEU A 185 -9.56 5.62 -2.43
C LEU A 185 -10.75 4.95 -3.11
N LYS A 186 -10.70 4.73 -4.42
CA LYS A 186 -11.71 3.95 -5.16
C LYS A 186 -11.75 2.49 -4.69
N LEU A 187 -10.61 1.90 -4.35
CA LEU A 187 -10.57 0.56 -3.75
C LEU A 187 -11.23 0.56 -2.36
N MET A 188 -10.93 1.55 -1.52
CA MET A 188 -11.56 1.70 -0.21
C MET A 188 -13.09 1.91 -0.33
N GLU A 189 -13.53 2.75 -1.27
CA GLU A 189 -14.94 2.98 -1.58
C GLU A 189 -15.64 1.70 -2.05
N TRP A 190 -14.98 0.92 -2.92
CA TRP A 190 -15.51 -0.36 -3.38
C TRP A 190 -15.71 -1.32 -2.21
N ILE A 191 -14.75 -1.43 -1.28
CA ILE A 191 -14.91 -2.26 -0.07
C ILE A 191 -16.11 -1.81 0.74
N HIS A 192 -16.23 -0.51 1.03
CA HIS A 192 -17.34 0.01 1.83
C HIS A 192 -18.72 -0.17 1.17
N THR A 193 -18.76 -0.28 -0.16
CA THR A 193 -19.99 -0.41 -0.94
C THR A 193 -20.41 -1.86 -1.14
N PHE A 194 -19.45 -2.74 -1.45
CA PHE A 194 -19.75 -4.10 -1.94
C PHE A 194 -19.36 -5.22 -0.97
N VAL A 195 -18.52 -4.95 0.03
CA VAL A 195 -18.18 -5.94 1.06
C VAL A 195 -19.06 -5.69 2.28
N GLU A 196 -19.77 -6.75 2.71
CA GLU A 196 -20.62 -6.67 3.89
C GLU A 196 -19.81 -6.34 5.15
N LYS A 197 -20.39 -5.49 6.01
CA LYS A 197 -19.78 -5.19 7.32
C LYS A 197 -19.65 -6.49 8.12
N LYS A 198 -18.49 -6.70 8.75
CA LYS A 198 -18.16 -7.92 9.52
C LYS A 198 -18.07 -9.20 8.69
N SER A 199 -17.99 -9.10 7.37
CA SER A 199 -17.70 -10.24 6.50
C SER A 199 -16.42 -10.95 6.93
N GLN A 200 -16.38 -12.28 6.74
CA GLN A 200 -15.18 -13.09 6.91
C GLN A 200 -14.39 -13.23 5.60
N ASP A 201 -14.72 -12.41 4.60
CA ASP A 201 -14.06 -12.44 3.32
C ASP A 201 -12.59 -12.04 3.44
N THR A 202 -11.76 -12.78 2.72
CA THR A 202 -10.32 -12.57 2.60
C THR A 202 -10.04 -11.55 1.49
N ILE A 203 -9.41 -10.43 1.85
CA ILE A 203 -9.19 -9.30 0.95
C ILE A 203 -7.70 -9.08 0.76
N LEU A 204 -7.25 -9.12 -0.50
CA LEU A 204 -5.87 -8.84 -0.87
C LEU A 204 -5.79 -7.53 -1.67
N PHE A 205 -5.10 -6.54 -1.12
CA PHE A 205 -4.62 -5.38 -1.86
C PHE A 205 -3.28 -5.67 -2.53
N ILE A 206 -3.17 -5.35 -3.81
CA ILE A 206 -1.95 -5.46 -4.60
C ILE A 206 -1.56 -4.06 -5.06
N GLY A 207 -0.42 -3.59 -4.56
CA GLY A 207 0.10 -2.26 -4.87
C GLY A 207 1.29 -1.91 -4.00
N GLY A 208 2.08 -0.93 -4.43
CA GLY A 208 3.30 -0.51 -3.73
C GLY A 208 3.21 0.87 -3.09
N ASP A 209 2.08 1.58 -3.20
CA ASP A 209 1.91 2.85 -2.49
C ASP A 209 1.77 2.59 -0.99
N SER A 210 2.36 3.48 -0.20
CA SER A 210 2.28 3.45 1.26
C SER A 210 0.92 3.89 1.75
N ASP A 211 0.21 4.70 0.98
CA ASP A 211 -1.13 5.16 1.34
C ASP A 211 -2.13 3.99 1.39
N LEU A 212 -2.02 2.97 0.52
CA LEU A 212 -2.82 1.74 0.64
C LEU A 212 -2.64 1.06 2.02
N THR A 213 -1.39 0.89 2.46
CA THR A 213 -1.10 0.30 3.78
C THR A 213 -1.66 1.16 4.91
N ILE A 214 -1.54 2.49 4.82
CA ILE A 214 -2.00 3.40 5.86
C ILE A 214 -3.54 3.49 5.88
N GLN A 215 -4.18 3.60 4.72
CA GLN A 215 -5.64 3.69 4.58
C GLN A 215 -6.33 2.39 5.00
N SER A 216 -5.72 1.23 4.72
CA SER A 216 -6.28 -0.06 5.15
C SER A 216 -6.35 -0.22 6.68
N LEU A 217 -5.58 0.56 7.46
CA LEU A 217 -5.74 0.65 8.92
C LEU A 217 -7.12 1.18 9.35
N ALA A 218 -7.84 1.86 8.45
CA ALA A 218 -9.21 2.31 8.70
C ALA A 218 -10.25 1.20 8.55
N LEU A 219 -9.92 0.03 7.99
CA LEU A 219 -10.85 -1.09 7.76
C LEU A 219 -11.08 -1.90 9.05
N ARG A 220 -11.88 -1.36 9.97
CA ARG A 220 -12.02 -1.93 11.32
C ARG A 220 -12.84 -3.21 11.41
N ASP A 221 -13.89 -3.28 10.60
CA ASP A 221 -14.86 -4.37 10.64
C ASP A 221 -14.45 -5.59 9.83
N LEU A 222 -13.28 -5.55 9.16
CA LEU A 222 -12.84 -6.61 8.26
C LEU A 222 -11.59 -7.30 8.84
N PRO A 223 -11.70 -8.57 9.25
CA PRO A 223 -10.62 -9.25 9.95
C PRO A 223 -9.48 -9.70 9.03
N HIS A 224 -9.76 -10.05 7.77
CA HIS A 224 -8.81 -10.76 6.90
C HIS A 224 -8.32 -9.89 5.74
N VAL A 225 -7.63 -8.80 6.07
CA VAL A 225 -7.06 -7.86 5.08
C VAL A 225 -5.55 -8.06 4.97
N TYR A 226 -5.08 -8.21 3.74
CA TYR A 226 -3.67 -8.45 3.40
C TYR A 226 -3.21 -7.46 2.34
N LEU A 227 -1.95 -7.03 2.43
CA LEU A 227 -1.32 -6.18 1.43
C LEU A 227 -0.10 -6.86 0.83
N PHE A 228 0.02 -6.80 -0.49
CA PHE A 228 1.15 -7.33 -1.24
C PHE A 228 1.83 -6.22 -2.05
N ASP A 229 3.08 -5.91 -1.67
CA ASP A 229 3.89 -4.88 -2.33
C ASP A 229 4.63 -5.45 -3.54
N THR A 230 4.20 -5.03 -4.73
CA THR A 230 4.79 -5.49 -6.00
C THR A 230 6.21 -4.98 -6.24
N ASN A 231 6.68 -3.93 -5.55
CA ASN A 231 8.07 -3.50 -5.65
C ASN A 231 9.03 -4.59 -5.16
N LEU A 232 8.58 -5.42 -4.21
CA LEU A 232 9.38 -6.51 -3.66
C LEU A 232 9.67 -7.60 -4.70
N GLU A 233 8.82 -7.78 -5.72
CA GLU A 233 9.09 -8.71 -6.83
C GLU A 233 10.04 -8.09 -7.88
N HIS A 234 9.94 -6.78 -8.10
CA HIS A 234 10.67 -6.06 -9.16
C HIS A 234 12.08 -5.61 -8.79
N ALA A 235 12.39 -5.43 -7.51
CA ALA A 235 13.74 -5.11 -7.03
C ALA A 235 14.76 -6.25 -7.24
N ASN A 236 14.29 -7.45 -7.61
CA ASN A 236 15.03 -8.72 -7.50
C ASN A 236 15.78 -9.16 -8.76
N LYS A 237 15.95 -8.30 -9.79
CA LYS A 237 16.67 -8.68 -11.02
C LYS A 237 18.21 -8.68 -10.92
N GLY A 238 18.81 -8.68 -9.73
CA GLY A 238 20.28 -8.73 -9.63
C GLY A 238 20.98 -8.75 -8.27
N LYS A 239 20.27 -8.77 -7.12
CA LYS A 239 20.86 -8.94 -5.77
C LYS A 239 20.01 -9.85 -4.90
N GLN A 240 20.62 -10.38 -3.83
CA GLN A 240 20.08 -11.31 -2.84
C GLN A 240 18.57 -11.10 -2.61
N VAL A 241 17.77 -12.11 -2.93
CA VAL A 241 16.31 -12.04 -3.02
C VAL A 241 15.74 -11.71 -1.65
N ALA A 242 15.20 -10.50 -1.46
CA ALA A 242 14.35 -10.23 -0.32
C ALA A 242 13.09 -11.09 -0.46
N ALA A 243 12.76 -11.88 0.55
CA ALA A 243 11.59 -12.76 0.51
C ALA A 243 10.31 -11.94 0.33
N SER A 244 9.52 -12.25 -0.71
CA SER A 244 8.17 -11.72 -0.88
C SER A 244 7.35 -12.05 0.37
N HIS A 245 6.50 -11.11 0.80
CA HIS A 245 5.64 -11.31 1.97
C HIS A 245 4.33 -10.53 1.80
N PHE A 246 3.32 -10.93 2.56
CA PHE A 246 2.14 -10.10 2.82
C PHE A 246 2.36 -9.29 4.09
N PHE A 247 1.79 -8.09 4.14
CA PHE A 247 1.50 -7.43 5.41
C PHE A 247 0.07 -7.78 5.83
N SER A 248 -0.09 -8.48 6.95
CA SER A 248 -1.38 -8.98 7.47
C SER A 248 -1.94 -8.01 8.52
N LEU A 249 -3.08 -7.38 8.21
CA LEU A 249 -3.80 -6.57 9.19
C LEU A 249 -4.50 -7.41 10.25
N ALA A 250 -4.82 -8.67 9.94
CA ALA A 250 -5.34 -9.62 10.92
C ALA A 250 -4.32 -9.82 12.05
N GLN A 251 -3.05 -10.04 11.67
CA GLN A 251 -1.96 -10.21 12.62
C GLN A 251 -1.69 -8.93 13.40
N LEU A 252 -1.75 -7.76 12.72
CA LEU A 252 -1.60 -6.46 13.39
C LEU A 252 -2.69 -6.27 14.44
N LYS A 253 -3.95 -6.58 14.11
CA LYS A 253 -5.07 -6.51 15.06
C LYS A 253 -4.81 -7.41 16.27
N SER A 254 -4.39 -8.67 16.05
CA SER A 254 -4.07 -9.59 17.13
C SER A 254 -2.92 -9.11 18.01
N GLU A 255 -1.85 -8.55 17.43
CA GLU A 255 -0.74 -7.97 18.20
C GLU A 255 -1.19 -6.77 19.04
N LEU A 256 -1.97 -5.87 18.45
CA LEU A 256 -2.51 -4.72 19.17
C LEU A 256 -3.51 -5.13 20.25
N GLU A 257 -4.31 -6.17 20.04
CA GLU A 257 -5.25 -6.68 21.04
C GLU A 257 -4.52 -7.31 22.24
N MET A 258 -3.38 -7.96 22.02
CA MET A 258 -2.53 -8.47 23.10
C MET A 258 -1.90 -7.34 23.94
N GLN A 259 -1.50 -6.24 23.29
CA GLN A 259 -0.88 -5.10 23.96
C GLN A 259 -1.93 -4.17 24.62
N PHE A 260 -3.08 -4.01 23.98
CA PHE A 260 -4.15 -3.09 24.35
C PHE A 260 -5.52 -3.82 24.27
N PRO A 261 -5.83 -4.67 25.26
CA PRO A 261 -7.06 -5.47 25.27
C PRO A 261 -8.32 -4.60 25.12
N HIS A 262 -9.23 -5.02 24.25
CA HIS A 262 -10.48 -4.35 23.88
C HIS A 262 -10.31 -2.96 23.25
N GLN A 263 -9.09 -2.57 22.89
CA GLN A 263 -8.78 -1.26 22.34
C GLN A 263 -8.03 -1.33 21.00
N SER A 264 -7.79 -2.52 20.44
CA SER A 264 -7.03 -2.69 19.18
C SER A 264 -7.53 -1.82 18.04
N ASP A 265 -8.85 -1.71 17.86
CA ASP A 265 -9.45 -0.90 16.80
C ASP A 265 -9.27 0.62 17.02
N LEU A 266 -9.21 1.08 18.28
CA LEU A 266 -8.91 2.48 18.63
C LEU A 266 -7.42 2.77 18.43
N VAL A 267 -6.54 1.92 18.95
CA VAL A 267 -5.08 2.07 18.80
C VAL A 267 -4.68 2.04 17.34
N ARG A 268 -5.30 1.20 16.51
CA ARG A 268 -5.06 1.19 15.05
C ARG A 268 -5.45 2.51 14.39
N ALA A 269 -6.50 3.17 14.86
CA ALA A 269 -6.90 4.49 14.37
C ALA A 269 -5.93 5.59 14.81
N ASP A 270 -5.46 5.54 16.06
CA ASP A 270 -4.46 6.46 16.58
C ASP A 270 -3.14 6.31 15.83
N LEU A 271 -2.73 5.07 15.51
CA LEU A 271 -1.58 4.79 14.65
C LEU A 271 -1.72 5.45 13.28
N MET A 272 -2.88 5.33 12.63
CA MET A 272 -3.15 5.99 11.36
C MET A 272 -3.02 7.52 11.48
N LEU A 273 -3.57 8.12 12.55
CA LEU A 273 -3.49 9.56 12.80
C LEU A 273 -2.04 10.03 13.02
N LEU A 274 -1.27 9.29 13.83
CA LEU A 274 0.14 9.58 14.09
C LEU A 274 0.98 9.49 12.80
N ILE A 275 0.67 8.53 11.93
CA ILE A 275 1.32 8.43 10.62
C ILE A 275 0.96 9.64 9.74
N ILE A 276 -0.30 10.09 9.74
CA ILE A 276 -0.74 11.30 9.01
C ILE A 276 0.01 12.54 9.50
N PHE A 277 0.25 12.70 10.81
CA PHE A 277 1.05 13.81 11.36
C PHE A 277 2.50 13.80 10.90
N ASN A 278 3.04 12.65 10.50
CA ASN A 278 4.37 12.56 9.91
C ASN A 278 4.44 13.03 8.43
N GLY A 279 3.29 13.47 7.89
CA GLY A 279 3.12 14.07 6.57
C GLY A 279 2.64 13.07 5.52
N ASN A 280 1.67 13.49 4.71
CA ASN A 280 1.09 12.69 3.63
C ASN A 280 0.93 13.55 2.36
N ASP A 281 0.16 13.07 1.38
CA ASP A 281 -0.05 13.77 0.10
C ASP A 281 -0.93 15.02 0.17
N TYR A 282 -1.63 15.22 1.28
CA TYR A 282 -2.58 16.31 1.50
C TYR A 282 -2.07 17.33 2.51
N LEU A 283 -1.36 16.87 3.54
CA LEU A 283 -0.91 17.67 4.67
C LEU A 283 0.62 17.60 4.80
N PRO A 284 1.29 18.75 4.99
CA PRO A 284 2.70 18.75 5.34
C PRO A 284 2.90 18.07 6.70
N LYS A 285 4.11 17.55 6.93
CA LYS A 285 4.51 17.03 8.23
C LYS A 285 4.30 18.10 9.31
N LEU A 286 3.69 17.71 10.43
CA LEU A 286 3.49 18.59 11.57
C LEU A 286 4.86 19.01 12.14
N LYS A 287 5.06 20.33 12.30
CA LYS A 287 6.30 20.88 12.86
C LYS A 287 6.52 20.32 14.26
N CYS A 288 7.75 19.90 14.55
CA CYS A 288 8.16 19.29 15.83
C CYS A 288 7.59 17.89 16.13
N PHE A 289 6.75 17.32 15.28
CA PHE A 289 6.33 15.92 15.41
C PHE A 289 7.39 15.00 14.78
N ASN A 290 7.79 13.96 15.49
CA ASN A 290 8.59 12.87 14.93
C ASN A 290 7.98 11.55 15.34
N LEU A 291 7.68 10.71 14.37
CA LEU A 291 7.29 9.34 14.65
C LEU A 291 8.52 8.63 15.25
N PRO A 292 8.43 8.10 16.50
CA PRO A 292 9.55 7.44 17.17
C PRO A 292 10.00 6.22 16.36
N CYS A 293 11.26 5.78 16.49
CA CYS A 293 11.76 4.67 15.66
C CYS A 293 11.18 3.29 16.02
N SER A 294 10.59 3.14 17.21
CA SER A 294 9.97 1.89 17.69
C SER A 294 8.82 2.19 18.67
N PHE A 295 7.96 1.19 18.88
CA PHE A 295 6.86 1.20 19.85
C PHE A 295 7.29 0.72 21.27
N GLN A 296 8.59 0.63 21.53
CA GLN A 296 9.17 0.15 22.80
C GLN A 296 9.44 1.29 23.79
#